data_AF-A0A257NTU0-F1
#
_entry.id   AF-A0A257NTU0-F1
#
_cell.length_a   1.000
_cell.length_b   1.000
_cell.length_c   1.000
_cell.angle_alpha   90.00
_cell.angle_beta   90.00
_cell.angle_gamma   90.00
#
_symmetry.space_group_name_H-M   'P 1'
#
loop_
_entity.id
_entity.type
_entity.pdbx_description
1 polymer ?
#
loop_
_entity_poly.entity_id
_entity_poly.type
_entity_poly.pdbx_seq_one_letter_code
_entity_poly.pdbx_strand_id
1 'polypeptide(L)'
;MQTAPLPGDEAKRLEAVHRMAILDTKPEERFDRLTEEAVAKLKVPISTITIIDADREWFKSCQGLDEKQGGRDVSFCGHALLAKNLFV
;
A
#
# COMPACT_ATOMS: atom_id res chain seq x y z
N MET A 1 12.03 9.53 -10.08
CA MET A 1 10.62 9.17 -10.33
C MET A 1 9.78 10.43 -10.24
N GLN A 2 8.65 10.48 -10.94
CA GLN A 2 7.69 11.58 -10.79
C GLN A 2 6.99 11.43 -9.43
N THR A 3 6.72 12.55 -8.75
CA THR A 3 5.97 12.54 -7.49
C THR A 3 4.53 12.09 -7.72
N ALA A 4 4.04 11.15 -6.92
CA ALA A 4 2.66 10.68 -7.00
C ALA A 4 1.66 11.84 -6.81
N PRO A 5 0.62 11.97 -7.66
CA PRO A 5 -0.35 13.05 -7.52
C PRO A 5 -1.26 12.85 -6.30
N LEU A 6 -1.83 13.95 -5.79
CA LEU A 6 -2.86 13.90 -4.76
C LEU A 6 -4.27 13.85 -5.40
N PRO A 7 -5.18 13.01 -4.90
CA PRO A 7 -6.60 13.06 -5.23
C PRO A 7 -7.24 14.41 -4.91
N GLY A 8 -8.25 14.80 -5.68
CA GLY A 8 -8.99 16.04 -5.45
C GLY A 8 -9.72 16.11 -4.11
N ASP A 9 -10.00 14.96 -3.49
CA ASP A 9 -10.65 14.80 -2.19
C ASP A 9 -9.74 14.12 -1.14
N GLU A 10 -8.42 14.34 -1.24
CA GLU A 10 -7.40 13.69 -0.40
C GLU A 10 -7.69 13.78 1.11
N ALA A 11 -8.23 14.91 1.59
CA ALA A 11 -8.59 15.06 2.99
C ALA A 11 -9.64 14.02 3.46
N LYS A 12 -10.67 13.76 2.65
CA LYS A 12 -11.71 12.76 2.96
C LYS A 12 -11.16 11.35 2.91
N ARG A 13 -10.25 11.08 1.97
CA ARG A 13 -9.57 9.79 1.84
C ARG A 13 -8.70 9.50 3.07
N LEU A 14 -7.90 10.48 3.51
CA LEU A 14 -7.08 10.36 4.71
C LEU A 14 -7.93 10.16 5.97
N GLU A 15 -9.03 10.90 6.09
CA GLU A 15 -9.97 10.70 7.20
C GLU A 15 -10.51 9.26 7.21
N ALA A 16 -10.84 8.70 6.04
CA ALA A 16 -11.27 7.30 5.94
C ALA A 16 -10.18 6.31 6.34
N VAL A 17 -8.93 6.54 5.94
CA VAL A 17 -7.78 5.71 6.34
C VAL A 17 -7.59 5.76 7.86
N HIS A 18 -7.60 6.95 8.46
CA HIS A 18 -7.42 7.12 9.90
C HIS A 18 -8.56 6.49 10.71
N ARG A 19 -9.80 6.56 10.22
CA ARG A 19 -10.96 5.87 10.84
C ARG A 19 -10.83 4.35 10.85
N MET A 20 -10.04 3.74 9.97
CA MET A 20 -9.80 2.29 9.98
C MET A 20 -8.93 1.86 11.18
N ALA A 21 -8.21 2.78 11.83
CA ALA A 21 -7.31 2.50 12.96
C ALA A 21 -6.32 1.34 12.69
N ILE A 22 -5.89 1.20 11.43
CA ILE A 22 -5.08 0.08 10.97
C ILE A 22 -3.60 0.45 10.78
N LEU A 23 -3.29 1.73 10.60
CA LEU A 23 -1.92 2.22 10.49
C LEU A 23 -1.14 1.95 11.79
N ASP A 24 0.15 1.62 11.65
CA ASP A 24 1.08 1.35 12.76
C ASP A 24 0.62 0.23 13.73
N THR A 25 -0.32 -0.59 13.30
CA THR A 25 -0.73 -1.79 14.04
C THR A 25 0.21 -2.96 13.75
N LYS A 26 0.19 -3.97 14.63
CA LYS A 26 0.97 -5.19 14.41
C LYS A 26 0.54 -5.91 13.12
N PRO A 27 1.43 -6.72 12.52
CA PRO A 27 1.04 -7.64 11.46
C PRO A 27 -0.13 -8.53 11.89
N GLU A 28 -0.98 -8.90 10.94
CA GLU A 28 -2.11 -9.79 11.19
C GLU A 28 -2.12 -10.89 10.12
N GLU A 29 -2.19 -12.13 10.59
CA GLU A 29 -2.09 -13.34 9.75
C GLU A 29 -3.08 -13.33 8.57
N ARG A 30 -4.27 -12.75 8.75
CA ARG A 30 -5.28 -12.63 7.68
C ARG A 30 -4.80 -11.84 6.46
N PHE A 31 -3.92 -10.86 6.65
CA PHE A 31 -3.35 -10.08 5.55
C PHE A 31 -2.10 -10.76 5.00
N ASP A 32 -1.29 -11.38 5.86
CA ASP A 32 -0.08 -12.11 5.47
C ASP A 32 -0.39 -13.30 4.56
N ARG A 33 -1.44 -14.06 4.86
CA ARG A 33 -1.90 -15.14 3.98
C ARG A 33 -2.22 -14.67 2.57
N LEU A 34 -2.75 -13.44 2.39
CA LEU A 34 -3.09 -12.92 1.06
C LEU A 34 -1.84 -12.62 0.24
N THR A 35 -0.82 -11.99 0.85
CA THR A 35 0.42 -11.63 0.16
C THR A 35 1.29 -12.87 -0.10
N GLU A 36 1.32 -13.82 0.83
CA GLU A 36 1.97 -15.13 0.65
C GLU A 36 1.34 -15.92 -0.51
N GLU A 37 0.02 -16.00 -0.55
CA GLU A 37 -0.68 -16.66 -1.66
C GLU A 37 -0.43 -15.96 -3.00
N ALA A 38 -0.37 -14.63 -3.01
CA ALA A 38 -0.07 -13.87 -4.23
C ALA A 38 1.34 -14.17 -4.76
N VAL A 39 2.35 -14.19 -3.88
CA VAL A 39 3.72 -14.61 -4.23
C VAL A 39 3.72 -16.02 -4.82
N ALA A 40 3.07 -16.97 -4.13
CA ALA A 40 3.07 -18.38 -4.53
C ALA A 40 2.33 -18.63 -5.86
N LYS A 41 1.14 -18.03 -6.04
CA LYS A 41 0.28 -18.26 -7.21
C LYS A 41 0.77 -17.52 -8.44
N LEU A 42 1.22 -16.27 -8.27
CA LEU A 42 1.67 -15.42 -9.38
C LEU A 42 3.16 -15.58 -9.69
N LYS A 43 3.91 -16.31 -8.85
CA LYS A 43 5.35 -16.54 -8.99
C LYS A 43 6.14 -15.22 -9.07
N VAL A 44 5.77 -14.27 -8.22
CA VAL A 44 6.42 -12.96 -8.11
C VAL A 44 7.26 -12.89 -6.83
N PRO A 45 8.38 -12.17 -6.81
CA PRO A 45 9.27 -12.13 -5.64
C PRO A 45 8.71 -11.30 -4.48
N ILE A 46 7.80 -10.37 -4.77
CA ILE A 46 7.29 -9.39 -3.81
C ILE A 46 5.76 -9.29 -3.94
N SER A 47 5.07 -9.22 -2.81
CA SER A 47 3.66 -8.86 -2.73
C SER A 47 3.39 -8.05 -1.47
N THR A 48 2.59 -7.00 -1.59
CA THR A 48 2.28 -6.08 -0.49
C THR A 48 0.78 -5.78 -0.41
N ILE A 49 0.30 -5.59 0.81
CA ILE A 49 -0.93 -4.83 1.09
C ILE A 49 -0.49 -3.48 1.61
N THR A 50 -0.61 -2.47 0.75
CA THR A 50 -0.12 -1.12 1.00
C THR A 50 -1.26 -0.16 1.30
N ILE A 51 -1.13 0.61 2.37
CA ILE A 51 -2.04 1.69 2.75
C ILE A 51 -1.32 3.02 2.55
N ILE A 52 -1.91 3.92 1.77
CA ILE A 52 -1.34 5.24 1.49
C ILE A 52 -1.78 6.23 2.56
N ASP A 53 -0.85 6.72 3.37
CA ASP A 53 -1.05 7.77 4.37
C ASP A 53 -0.65 9.14 3.79
N ALA A 54 -0.61 10.19 4.60
CA ALA A 54 -0.35 11.56 4.14
C ALA A 54 0.99 11.70 3.41
N ASP A 55 2.07 11.15 3.97
CA ASP A 55 3.46 11.32 3.52
C ASP A 55 4.19 9.99 3.25
N ARG A 56 3.57 8.86 3.56
CA ARG A 56 4.14 7.52 3.43
C ARG A 56 3.21 6.53 2.75
N GLU A 57 3.79 5.50 2.17
CA GLU A 57 3.11 4.23 1.94
C GLU A 57 3.47 3.27 3.08
N TRP A 58 2.46 2.68 3.72
CA TRP A 58 2.65 1.80 4.86
C TRP A 58 2.20 0.38 4.51
N PHE A 59 3.05 -0.61 4.77
CA PHE A 59 2.78 -1.99 4.40
C PHE A 59 2.11 -2.73 5.56
N LYS A 60 0.81 -3.01 5.42
CA LYS A 60 0.08 -3.84 6.38
C LYS A 60 0.55 -5.29 6.36
N SER A 61 0.95 -5.74 5.17
CA SER A 61 1.58 -7.02 4.93
C SER A 61 2.56 -6.88 3.77
N CYS A 62 3.70 -7.56 3.86
CA CYS A 62 4.74 -7.52 2.86
C CYS A 62 5.50 -8.84 2.84
N GLN A 63 5.69 -9.39 1.64
CA GLN A 63 6.58 -10.52 1.38
C GLN A 63 7.69 -10.05 0.45
N GLY A 64 8.92 -10.48 0.71
CA GLY A 64 10.07 -10.20 -0.16
C GLY A 64 10.73 -8.83 0.00
N LEU A 65 10.33 -8.02 1.01
CA LEU A 65 11.03 -6.80 1.42
C LEU A 65 11.17 -6.75 2.95
N ASP A 66 12.26 -6.15 3.43
CA ASP A 66 12.50 -5.96 4.87
C ASP A 66 11.88 -4.66 5.41
N GLU A 67 11.68 -3.67 4.53
CA GLU A 67 11.10 -2.38 4.86
C GLU A 67 9.59 -2.50 5.08
N LYS A 68 9.05 -1.74 6.05
CA LYS A 68 7.62 -1.75 6.40
C LYS A 68 6.85 -0.53 5.91
N GLN A 69 7.55 0.43 5.34
CA GLN A 69 6.99 1.66 4.77
C GLN A 69 7.98 2.29 3.81
N GLY A 70 7.48 3.11 2.89
CA GLY A 70 8.25 3.93 1.97
C GLY A 70 7.72 5.35 1.89
N GLY A 71 8.46 6.26 1.25
CA GLY A 71 7.98 7.62 0.98
C GLY A 71 6.85 7.59 -0.04
N ARG A 72 5.75 8.33 0.21
CA ARG A 72 4.63 8.39 -0.73
C ARG A 72 5.04 9.01 -2.07
N ASP A 73 5.95 9.98 -2.04
CA ASP A 73 6.47 10.68 -3.20
C ASP A 73 7.20 9.76 -4.20
N VAL A 74 7.84 8.71 -3.70
CA VAL A 74 8.53 7.69 -4.51
C VAL A 74 7.72 6.42 -4.74
N SER A 75 6.50 6.35 -4.20
CA SER A 75 5.66 5.15 -4.28
C SER A 75 5.02 4.95 -5.66
N PHE A 76 5.08 3.72 -6.17
CA PHE A 76 4.24 3.29 -7.29
C PHE A 76 2.76 3.26 -6.88
N CYS A 77 2.48 2.83 -5.65
CA CYS A 77 1.14 2.71 -5.11
C CYS A 77 0.39 4.05 -5.05
N GLY A 78 1.11 5.16 -4.80
CA GLY A 78 0.55 6.50 -4.83
C GLY A 78 0.04 6.91 -6.23
N HIS A 79 0.70 6.45 -7.29
CA HIS A 79 0.21 6.64 -8.66
C HIS A 79 -0.99 5.75 -8.94
N ALA A 80 -0.96 4.51 -8.45
CA ALA A 80 -2.02 3.54 -8.67
C ALA A 80 -3.34 3.92 -8.01
N LEU A 81 -3.29 4.63 -6.87
CA LEU A 81 -4.45 5.15 -6.16
C LEU A 81 -5.41 5.96 -7.05
N LEU A 82 -4.88 6.65 -8.07
CA LEU A 82 -5.66 7.51 -8.98
C LEU A 82 -6.05 6.83 -10.28
N ALA A 83 -5.55 5.62 -10.53
CA ALA A 83 -5.85 4.91 -11.74
C ALA A 83 -7.26 4.31 -11.70
N LYS A 84 -7.90 4.27 -12.87
CA LYS A 84 -9.20 3.62 -13.05
C LYS A 84 -9.08 2.19 -13.62
N ASN A 85 -7.87 1.78 -14.01
CA ASN A 85 -7.58 0.52 -14.65
C ASN A 85 -6.37 -0.15 -13.98
N LEU A 86 -6.21 -1.45 -14.22
CA LEU A 86 -5.04 -2.20 -13.81
C LEU A 86 -3.79 -1.70 -14.55
N PHE A 87 -2.68 -1.56 -13.83
CA PHE A 87 -1.35 -1.42 -14.43
C PHE A 87 -0.86 -2.80 -14.84
N VAL A 88 -0.51 -2.96 -16.11
CA VAL A 88 0.09 -4.19 -16.67
C VAL A 88 1.48 -3.84 -17.16
#